data_AF-K1L041-F1
#
_entry.id   AF-K1L041-F1
#
_cell.length_a   1.000
_cell.length_b   1.000
_cell.length_c   1.000
_cell.angle_alpha   90.00
_cell.angle_beta   90.00
_cell.angle_gamma   90.00
#
_symmetry.space_group_name_H-M   'P 1'
#
loop_
_entity.id
_entity.type
_entity.pdbx_description
1 polymer ?
#
loop_
_entity_poly.entity_id
_entity_poly.type
_entity_poly.pdbx_seq_one_letter_code
_entity_poly.pdbx_strand_id
1 'polypeptide(L)'
;MVHKTAKLSKAPLFVDDTPALSILELRAKCRKLKAQHDIQMIVIDYLQLMSGDSKSGGGGNREQEIASISRALKKIAKELSIPVIALSQLSRAVETRGGDKRPQLSDLRESGAIEQDADMVMFLYRPEYYGITEDEDGNSTMGVGEVIIAKHRNGSLENVKLRFIGKYTKFTDLELNVPYKPQDVLYGSKFPSGTGSQDFESGNMIRMQSKANGGDLDDPFPGGPGSNEPAPF
;
A
#
# COMPACT_ATOMS: atom_id res chain seq x y z
N MET A 1 -0.91 20.52 -7.85
CA MET A 1 -1.72 19.58 -7.03
C MET A 1 -3.23 19.87 -7.05
N VAL A 2 -3.66 21.13 -7.17
CA VAL A 2 -5.09 21.55 -7.07
C VAL A 2 -6.04 20.87 -8.07
N HIS A 3 -5.59 20.53 -9.28
CA HIS A 3 -6.44 19.94 -10.33
C HIS A 3 -6.95 18.51 -10.04
N LYS A 4 -6.21 17.69 -9.28
CA LYS A 4 -6.65 16.32 -8.94
C LYS A 4 -7.62 16.33 -7.75
N THR A 5 -7.39 17.22 -6.78
CA THR A 5 -8.26 17.39 -5.61
C THR A 5 -9.66 17.87 -6.00
N ALA A 6 -9.77 18.72 -7.03
CA ALA A 6 -11.05 19.19 -7.53
C ALA A 6 -11.93 18.07 -8.14
N LYS A 7 -11.32 17.04 -8.74
CA LYS A 7 -12.07 15.88 -9.25
C LYS A 7 -12.54 14.98 -8.12
N LEU A 8 -11.69 14.74 -7.13
CA LEU A 8 -12.06 13.92 -5.96
C LEU A 8 -13.15 14.59 -5.12
N SER A 9 -13.07 15.91 -4.92
CA SER A 9 -14.07 16.68 -4.18
C SER A 9 -15.47 16.67 -4.81
N LYS A 10 -15.56 16.41 -6.12
CA LYS A 10 -16.82 16.33 -6.86
C LYS A 10 -17.27 14.89 -7.10
N ALA A 11 -16.46 13.90 -6.72
CA ALA A 11 -16.84 12.51 -6.88
C ALA A 11 -18.00 12.19 -5.92
N PRO A 12 -19.01 11.40 -6.35
CA PRO A 12 -20.08 10.92 -5.48
C PRO A 12 -19.57 9.83 -4.54
N LEU A 13 -18.62 10.20 -3.68
CA LEU A 13 -17.94 9.34 -2.72
C LEU A 13 -18.37 9.77 -1.31
N PHE A 14 -18.97 8.84 -0.58
CA PHE A 14 -19.38 9.03 0.81
C PHE A 14 -18.45 8.20 1.69
N VAL A 15 -17.80 8.85 2.65
CA VAL A 15 -16.89 8.21 3.60
C VAL A 15 -17.52 8.31 4.98
N ASP A 16 -17.56 7.18 5.67
CA ASP A 16 -18.01 7.08 7.06
C ASP A 16 -16.89 6.41 7.85
N ASP A 17 -16.27 7.16 8.76
CA ASP A 17 -15.15 6.75 9.60
C ASP A 17 -15.59 6.36 11.02
N THR A 18 -16.89 6.15 11.25
CA THR A 18 -17.42 5.73 12.54
C THR A 18 -16.79 4.38 12.95
N PRO A 19 -16.05 4.31 14.08
CA PRO A 19 -15.42 3.08 14.53
C PRO A 19 -16.46 2.07 15.06
N ALA A 20 -16.11 0.78 15.02
CA ALA A 20 -16.89 -0.32 15.63
C ALA A 20 -18.38 -0.35 15.22
N LEU A 21 -18.66 -0.02 13.97
CA LEU A 21 -20.03 0.11 13.47
C LEU A 21 -20.75 -1.25 13.45
N SER A 22 -21.93 -1.31 14.06
CA SER A 22 -22.74 -2.52 14.07
C SER A 22 -23.38 -2.79 12.70
N ILE A 23 -23.73 -4.05 12.44
CA ILE A 23 -24.37 -4.44 11.17
C ILE A 23 -25.74 -3.78 10.95
N LEU A 24 -26.47 -3.49 12.03
CA LEU A 24 -27.76 -2.82 11.98
C LEU A 24 -27.61 -1.36 11.59
N GLU A 25 -26.62 -0.67 12.17
CA GLU A 25 -26.28 0.70 11.82
C GLU A 25 -25.79 0.80 10.37
N LEU A 26 -24.93 -0.14 9.93
CA LEU A 26 -24.47 -0.21 8.54
C LEU A 26 -25.67 -0.26 7.60
N ARG A 27 -26.57 -1.20 7.85
CA ARG A 27 -27.77 -1.37 7.02
C ARG A 27 -28.62 -0.11 6.98
N ALA A 28 -28.85 0.54 8.12
CA ALA A 28 -29.64 1.76 8.20
C ALA A 28 -28.99 2.91 7.40
N LYS A 29 -27.67 3.09 7.54
CA LYS A 29 -26.92 4.10 6.80
C LYS A 29 -26.90 3.82 5.30
N CYS A 30 -26.64 2.58 4.88
CA CYS A 30 -26.65 2.20 3.46
C CYS A 30 -28.03 2.41 2.82
N ARG A 31 -29.13 2.05 3.51
CA ARG A 31 -30.50 2.31 3.03
C ARG A 31 -30.77 3.80 2.84
N LYS A 32 -30.38 4.62 3.83
CA LYS A 32 -30.54 6.08 3.76
C LYS A 32 -29.77 6.65 2.58
N LEU A 33 -28.50 6.25 2.40
CA LEU A 33 -27.67 6.70 1.29
C LEU A 33 -28.21 6.22 -0.07
N LYS A 34 -28.72 4.99 -0.17
CA LYS A 34 -29.38 4.48 -1.39
C LYS A 34 -30.62 5.30 -1.74
N ALA A 35 -31.44 5.66 -0.75
CA ALA A 35 -32.63 6.48 -0.99
C ALA A 35 -32.31 7.93 -1.36
N GLN A 36 -31.27 8.53 -0.76
CA GLN A 36 -30.94 9.94 -0.95
C GLN A 36 -30.05 10.20 -2.17
N HIS A 37 -29.14 9.28 -2.48
CA HIS A 37 -28.08 9.49 -3.46
C HIS A 37 -27.93 8.34 -4.47
N ASP A 38 -28.77 7.31 -4.38
CA ASP A 38 -28.73 6.12 -5.24
C ASP A 38 -27.33 5.49 -5.36
N ILE A 39 -26.69 5.20 -4.22
CA ILE A 39 -25.36 4.56 -4.20
C ILE A 39 -25.34 3.26 -5.03
N GLN A 40 -24.25 3.03 -5.74
CA GLN A 40 -24.09 1.89 -6.66
C GLN A 40 -23.11 0.83 -6.17
N MET A 41 -22.39 1.10 -5.07
CA MET A 41 -21.41 0.18 -4.50
C MET A 41 -21.19 0.50 -3.02
N ILE A 42 -20.89 -0.51 -2.22
CA ILE A 42 -20.44 -0.37 -0.84
C ILE A 42 -19.05 -1.01 -0.72
N VAL A 43 -18.13 -0.34 -0.03
CA VAL A 43 -16.81 -0.86 0.32
C VAL A 43 -16.65 -0.81 1.84
N ILE A 44 -16.19 -1.91 2.44
CA ILE A 44 -16.03 -2.04 3.90
C ILE A 44 -14.58 -2.41 4.21
N ASP A 45 -13.89 -1.56 4.98
CA ASP A 45 -12.52 -1.75 5.46
C ASP A 45 -12.51 -1.77 6.99
N TYR A 46 -12.42 -2.92 7.66
CA TYR A 46 -12.50 -4.30 7.16
C TYR A 46 -13.42 -5.12 8.11
N LEU A 47 -13.88 -6.30 7.68
CA LEU A 47 -14.95 -7.07 8.34
C LEU A 47 -14.74 -7.28 9.85
N GLN A 48 -13.49 -7.55 10.23
CA GLN A 48 -13.13 -7.85 11.61
C GLN A 48 -13.22 -6.63 12.55
N LEU A 49 -13.40 -5.40 12.05
CA LEU A 49 -13.67 -4.24 12.91
C LEU A 49 -15.15 -4.06 13.23
N MET A 50 -16.04 -4.80 12.57
CA MET A 50 -17.47 -4.76 12.85
C MET A 50 -17.78 -5.58 14.12
N SER A 51 -18.65 -5.04 14.96
CA SER A 51 -19.18 -5.76 16.12
C SER A 51 -20.49 -6.46 15.75
N GLY A 52 -20.57 -7.74 16.09
CA GLY A 52 -21.81 -8.50 16.08
C GLY A 52 -22.72 -8.07 17.22
N ASP A 53 -24.02 -8.35 17.08
CA ASP A 53 -25.10 -7.92 17.98
C ASP A 53 -25.07 -8.61 19.37
N SER A 54 -23.92 -9.14 19.79
CA SER A 54 -23.78 -9.95 21.00
C SER A 54 -23.69 -9.09 22.26
N LYS A 55 -24.87 -8.77 22.81
CA LYS A 55 -25.09 -8.24 24.17
C LYS A 55 -24.77 -9.25 25.30
N SER A 56 -23.70 -10.04 25.25
CA SER A 56 -23.38 -10.93 26.37
C SER A 56 -21.88 -11.07 26.59
N GLY A 57 -21.42 -10.63 27.77
CA GLY A 57 -20.04 -10.65 28.24
C GLY A 57 -19.51 -12.05 28.57
N GLY A 58 -19.47 -12.93 27.58
CA GLY A 58 -18.87 -14.25 27.72
C GLY A 58 -18.59 -14.89 26.37
N GLY A 59 -17.33 -14.84 25.93
CA GLY A 59 -16.72 -15.80 25.01
C GLY A 59 -17.54 -16.24 23.78
N GLY A 60 -18.21 -15.33 23.08
CA GLY A 60 -18.81 -15.66 21.79
C GLY A 60 -17.73 -16.15 20.82
N ASN A 61 -17.95 -17.30 20.17
CA ASN A 61 -17.02 -17.81 19.16
C ASN A 61 -16.95 -16.78 18.03
N ARG A 62 -15.79 -16.13 17.90
CA ARG A 62 -15.53 -15.09 16.89
C ARG A 62 -15.89 -15.53 15.48
N GLU A 63 -15.72 -16.82 15.19
CA GLU A 63 -16.12 -17.42 13.91
C GLU A 63 -17.62 -17.28 13.64
N GLN A 64 -18.46 -17.43 14.67
CA GLN A 64 -19.91 -17.30 14.57
C GLN A 64 -20.32 -15.85 14.34
N GLU A 65 -19.62 -14.90 14.96
CA GLU A 65 -19.81 -13.47 14.77
C GLU A 65 -19.52 -13.09 13.32
N ILE A 66 -18.34 -13.47 12.82
CA ILE A 66 -17.94 -13.22 11.42
C ILE A 66 -18.91 -13.89 10.45
N ALA A 67 -19.36 -15.12 10.75
CA ALA A 67 -20.37 -15.79 9.96
C ALA A 67 -21.70 -15.03 9.93
N SER A 68 -22.10 -14.39 11.04
CA SER A 68 -23.30 -13.56 11.08
C SER A 68 -23.15 -12.29 10.24
N ILE A 69 -21.98 -11.65 10.31
CA ILE A 69 -21.65 -10.43 9.56
C ILE A 69 -21.66 -10.74 8.07
N SER A 70 -20.98 -11.80 7.64
CA SER A 70 -20.95 -12.27 6.25
C SER A 70 -22.35 -12.46 5.66
N ARG A 71 -23.21 -13.22 6.34
CA ARG A 71 -24.61 -13.43 5.91
C ARG A 71 -25.39 -12.13 5.84
N ALA A 72 -25.21 -11.24 6.81
CA ALA A 72 -25.91 -9.98 6.85
C ALA A 72 -25.48 -9.03 5.71
N LEU A 73 -24.19 -8.98 5.39
CA LEU A 73 -23.69 -8.24 4.23
C LEU A 73 -24.24 -8.79 2.92
N LYS A 74 -24.31 -10.12 2.77
CA LYS A 74 -24.95 -10.75 1.61
C LYS A 74 -26.42 -10.37 1.49
N LYS A 75 -27.14 -10.27 2.61
CA LYS A 75 -28.53 -9.77 2.64
C LYS A 75 -28.60 -8.31 2.23
N ILE A 76 -27.72 -7.44 2.73
CA ILE A 76 -27.66 -6.02 2.35
C ILE A 76 -27.41 -5.87 0.85
N ALA A 77 -26.45 -6.61 0.29
CA ALA A 77 -26.14 -6.60 -1.14
C ALA A 77 -27.37 -6.96 -2.00
N LYS A 78 -28.08 -8.04 -1.63
CA LYS A 78 -29.30 -8.48 -2.32
C LYS A 78 -30.46 -7.50 -2.16
N GLU A 79 -30.63 -6.95 -0.96
CA GLU A 79 -31.70 -6.04 -0.64
C GLU A 79 -31.57 -4.71 -1.39
N LEU A 80 -30.36 -4.14 -1.41
CA LEU A 80 -30.07 -2.88 -2.10
C LEU A 80 -29.78 -3.08 -3.59
N SER A 81 -29.63 -4.33 -4.03
CA SER A 81 -29.27 -4.71 -5.40
C SER A 81 -27.99 -4.02 -5.90
N ILE A 82 -26.96 -3.98 -5.05
CA ILE A 82 -25.66 -3.38 -5.37
C ILE A 82 -24.50 -4.27 -4.91
N PRO A 83 -23.34 -4.21 -5.59
CA PRO A 83 -22.12 -4.88 -5.14
C PRO A 83 -21.64 -4.37 -3.78
N VAL A 84 -21.25 -5.30 -2.92
CA VAL A 84 -20.63 -5.04 -1.62
C VAL A 84 -19.25 -5.69 -1.62
N ILE A 85 -18.21 -4.86 -1.53
CA ILE A 85 -16.82 -5.29 -1.38
C ILE A 85 -16.46 -5.21 0.09
N ALA A 86 -16.05 -6.33 0.67
CA ALA A 86 -15.61 -6.38 2.05
C ALA A 86 -14.17 -6.86 2.11
N LEU A 87 -13.32 -6.07 2.75
CA LEU A 87 -11.94 -6.47 3.01
C LEU A 87 -11.91 -7.43 4.20
N SER A 88 -11.12 -8.49 4.09
CA SER A 88 -10.87 -9.44 5.17
C SER A 88 -9.37 -9.60 5.33
N GLN A 89 -8.93 -9.56 6.58
CA GLN A 89 -7.59 -10.00 6.93
C GLN A 89 -7.50 -11.53 6.86
N LEU A 90 -6.29 -12.02 6.56
CA LEU A 90 -5.96 -13.44 6.55
C LEU A 90 -5.36 -13.84 7.90
N SER A 91 -5.48 -15.12 8.23
CA SER A 91 -4.73 -15.69 9.36
C SER A 91 -3.22 -15.65 9.10
N ARG A 92 -2.41 -15.55 10.16
CA ARG A 92 -0.93 -15.60 10.06
C ARG A 92 -0.39 -16.93 9.55
N ALA A 93 -1.23 -17.96 9.44
CA ALA A 93 -0.86 -19.28 8.93
C ALA A 93 -0.33 -19.24 7.49
N VAL A 94 -0.72 -18.21 6.70
CA VAL A 94 -0.18 -17.98 5.36
C VAL A 94 1.34 -17.74 5.37
N GLU A 95 1.88 -17.13 6.44
CA GLU A 95 3.29 -16.77 6.55
C GLU A 95 4.16 -17.94 7.03
N THR A 96 3.57 -18.86 7.80
CA THR A 96 4.26 -20.03 8.36
C THR A 96 4.25 -21.22 7.41
N ARG A 97 3.44 -21.17 6.35
CA ARG A 97 3.45 -22.19 5.29
C ARG A 97 4.78 -22.14 4.55
N GLY A 98 5.50 -23.26 4.54
CA GLY A 98 6.69 -23.43 3.70
C GLY A 98 6.31 -23.44 2.21
N GLY A 99 7.13 -22.82 1.37
CA GLY A 99 6.91 -22.72 -0.08
C GLY A 99 6.38 -21.34 -0.50
N ASP A 100 5.57 -21.32 -1.57
CA ASP A 100 5.02 -20.10 -2.13
C ASP A 100 3.93 -19.54 -1.20
N LYS A 101 4.14 -18.33 -0.66
CA LYS A 101 3.30 -17.68 0.36
C LYS A 101 2.01 -17.09 -0.24
N ARG A 102 1.52 -17.70 -1.31
CA ARG A 102 0.28 -17.36 -2.01
C ARG A 102 -0.93 -17.67 -1.14
N PRO A 103 -1.81 -16.70 -0.84
CA PRO A 103 -3.03 -16.96 -0.08
C PRO A 103 -3.94 -17.98 -0.74
N GLN A 104 -4.61 -18.78 0.09
CA GLN A 104 -5.62 -19.77 -0.32
C GLN A 104 -6.90 -19.63 0.51
N LEU A 105 -8.01 -20.25 0.06
CA LEU A 105 -9.30 -20.17 0.75
C LEU A 105 -9.22 -20.63 2.21
N SER A 106 -8.41 -21.66 2.50
CA SER A 106 -8.19 -22.12 3.87
C SER A 106 -7.44 -21.11 4.76
N ASP A 107 -6.86 -20.04 4.21
CA ASP A 107 -6.23 -18.99 5.02
C ASP A 107 -7.28 -18.03 5.63
N LEU A 108 -8.53 -18.09 5.15
CA LEU A 108 -9.72 -17.48 5.77
C LEU A 108 -10.26 -18.32 6.95
N ARG A 109 -9.51 -19.33 7.42
CA ARG A 109 -9.90 -20.29 8.47
C ARG A 109 -9.94 -19.67 9.87
N GLU A 110 -10.89 -18.75 10.02
CA GLU A 110 -11.70 -18.42 11.20
C GLU A 110 -13.13 -18.03 10.71
N SER A 111 -13.42 -18.29 9.44
CA SER A 111 -14.50 -17.64 8.69
C SER A 111 -14.94 -18.47 7.48
N GLY A 112 -15.05 -19.79 7.61
CA GLY A 112 -15.56 -20.64 6.52
C GLY A 112 -16.93 -20.19 5.97
N ALA A 113 -17.70 -19.46 6.77
CA ALA A 113 -18.92 -18.80 6.31
C ALA A 113 -18.68 -17.69 5.27
N ILE A 114 -17.59 -16.92 5.36
CA ILE A 114 -17.22 -15.93 4.33
C ILE A 114 -17.03 -16.64 3.00
N GLU A 115 -16.24 -17.73 3.00
CA GLU A 115 -16.02 -18.52 1.79
C GLU A 115 -17.36 -18.98 1.22
N GLN A 116 -18.26 -19.53 2.04
CA GLN A 116 -19.55 -20.04 1.55
C GLN A 116 -20.45 -18.93 1.01
N ASP A 117 -20.63 -17.82 1.74
CA ASP A 117 -21.58 -16.76 1.43
C ASP A 117 -21.14 -15.86 0.27
N ALA A 118 -19.82 -15.67 0.10
CA ALA A 118 -19.27 -14.80 -0.93
C ALA A 118 -19.60 -15.33 -2.34
N ASP A 119 -19.91 -14.40 -3.25
CA ASP A 119 -20.04 -14.70 -4.68
C ASP A 119 -18.67 -14.80 -5.35
N MET A 120 -17.71 -14.01 -4.89
CA MET A 120 -16.34 -13.96 -5.38
C MET A 120 -15.38 -13.77 -4.19
N VAL A 121 -14.23 -14.43 -4.23
CA VAL A 121 -13.14 -14.24 -3.28
C VAL A 121 -11.88 -13.92 -4.07
N MET A 122 -11.26 -12.79 -3.77
CA MET A 122 -10.02 -12.32 -4.39
C MET A 122 -8.95 -12.16 -3.33
N PHE A 123 -7.76 -12.69 -3.59
CA PHE A 123 -6.58 -12.44 -2.78
C PHE A 123 -5.62 -11.50 -3.52
N LEU A 124 -4.90 -10.70 -2.74
CA LEU A 124 -3.80 -9.90 -3.24
C LEU A 124 -2.49 -10.58 -2.84
N TYR A 125 -1.62 -10.81 -3.82
CA TYR A 125 -0.31 -11.40 -3.62
C TYR A 125 0.77 -10.55 -4.27
N ARG A 126 1.90 -10.37 -3.58
CA ARG A 126 3.06 -9.64 -4.09
C ARG A 126 4.31 -10.50 -3.85
N PRO A 127 4.85 -11.17 -4.87
CA PRO A 127 6.03 -12.00 -4.71
C PRO A 127 7.22 -11.21 -4.14
N GLU A 128 7.39 -9.97 -4.59
CA GLU A 128 8.45 -9.06 -4.11
C GLU A 128 8.41 -8.82 -2.59
N TYR A 129 7.24 -8.87 -1.96
CA TYR A 129 7.09 -8.69 -0.51
C TYR A 129 7.72 -9.85 0.27
N TYR A 130 7.82 -11.02 -0.36
CA TYR A 130 8.39 -12.22 0.22
C TYR A 130 9.82 -12.50 -0.25
N GLY A 131 10.44 -11.55 -0.97
CA GLY A 131 11.81 -11.69 -1.48
C GLY A 131 11.93 -12.59 -2.72
N ILE A 132 10.81 -12.94 -3.36
CA ILE A 132 10.79 -13.71 -4.61
C ILE A 132 10.98 -12.71 -5.74
N THR A 133 12.13 -12.75 -6.42
CA THR A 133 12.53 -11.78 -7.46
C THR A 133 12.31 -12.26 -8.89
N GLU A 134 12.12 -13.57 -9.06
CA GLU A 134 11.90 -14.24 -10.35
C GLU A 134 10.70 -15.19 -10.22
N ASP A 135 9.87 -15.26 -11.27
CA ASP A 135 8.78 -16.23 -11.37
C ASP A 135 9.26 -17.56 -11.99
N GLU A 136 8.37 -18.56 -12.06
CA GLU A 136 8.68 -19.89 -12.59
C GLU A 136 9.17 -19.86 -14.06
N ASP A 137 8.79 -18.81 -14.80
CA ASP A 137 9.16 -18.58 -16.19
C ASP A 137 10.45 -17.73 -16.33
N GLY A 138 11.09 -17.37 -15.22
CA GLY A 138 12.31 -16.54 -15.18
C GLY A 138 12.07 -15.04 -15.37
N ASN A 139 10.84 -14.57 -15.28
CA ASN A 139 10.53 -13.14 -15.40
C ASN A 139 10.69 -12.43 -14.05
N SER A 140 11.10 -11.16 -14.09
CA SER A 140 11.20 -10.36 -12.88
C SER A 140 9.81 -10.08 -12.27
N THR A 141 9.67 -10.39 -10.98
CA THR A 141 8.46 -10.13 -10.18
C THR A 141 8.46 -8.74 -9.54
N MET A 142 9.49 -7.93 -9.80
CA MET A 142 9.62 -6.59 -9.21
C MET A 142 8.50 -5.67 -9.70
N GLY A 143 7.81 -5.05 -8.75
CA GLY A 143 6.63 -4.22 -9.01
C GLY A 143 5.46 -5.00 -9.62
N VAL A 144 5.41 -6.33 -9.47
CA VAL A 144 4.27 -7.15 -9.90
C VAL A 144 3.41 -7.46 -8.68
N GLY A 145 2.12 -7.19 -8.80
CA GLY A 145 1.10 -7.65 -7.86
C GLY A 145 0.14 -8.58 -8.59
N GLU A 146 -0.40 -9.56 -7.89
CA GLU A 146 -1.35 -10.52 -8.43
C GLU A 146 -2.68 -10.40 -7.71
N VAL A 147 -3.76 -10.42 -8.48
CA VAL A 147 -5.14 -10.58 -7.99
C VAL A 147 -5.55 -12.02 -8.30
N ILE A 148 -5.62 -12.84 -7.26
CA ILE A 148 -5.95 -14.27 -7.35
C ILE A 148 -7.45 -14.41 -7.11
N ILE A 149 -8.22 -14.74 -8.15
CA ILE A 149 -9.65 -15.05 -8.03
C ILE A 149 -9.78 -16.50 -7.56
N ALA A 150 -9.78 -16.69 -6.24
CA ALA A 150 -9.82 -18.01 -5.61
C ALA A 150 -11.23 -18.63 -5.57
N LYS A 151 -12.28 -17.81 -5.70
CA LYS A 151 -13.66 -18.27 -5.83
C LYS A 151 -14.42 -17.35 -6.78
N HIS A 152 -15.22 -17.93 -7.66
CA HIS A 152 -16.18 -17.20 -8.47
C HIS A 152 -17.42 -18.06 -8.72
N ARG A 153 -18.60 -17.64 -8.22
CA ARG A 153 -19.86 -18.39 -8.42
C ARG A 153 -20.35 -18.41 -9.87
N ASN A 154 -19.96 -17.44 -10.70
CA ASN A 154 -20.50 -17.19 -12.04
C ASN A 154 -19.41 -17.14 -13.13
N GLY A 155 -18.20 -17.64 -12.87
CA GLY A 155 -17.10 -17.52 -13.83
C GLY A 155 -15.89 -18.39 -13.45
N SER A 156 -14.80 -18.24 -14.21
CA SER A 156 -13.56 -18.98 -14.01
C SER A 156 -12.74 -18.41 -12.85
N LEU A 157 -11.90 -19.29 -12.28
CA LEU A 157 -10.80 -18.87 -11.43
C LEU A 157 -9.66 -18.38 -12.33
N GLU A 158 -9.03 -17.27 -11.97
CA GLU A 158 -7.96 -16.67 -12.75
C GLU A 158 -7.02 -15.87 -11.84
N ASN A 159 -5.74 -15.84 -12.20
CA ASN A 159 -4.74 -15.01 -11.55
C ASN A 159 -4.39 -13.85 -12.48
N VAL A 160 -4.85 -12.66 -12.12
CA VAL A 160 -4.62 -11.45 -12.91
C VAL A 160 -3.35 -10.76 -12.41
N LYS A 161 -2.31 -10.72 -13.24
CA LYS A 161 -1.08 -9.96 -12.95
C LYS A 161 -1.31 -8.47 -13.22
N LEU A 162 -0.98 -7.63 -12.25
CA LEU A 162 -1.06 -6.17 -12.28
C LEU A 162 0.31 -5.56 -11.96
N ARG A 163 0.51 -4.30 -12.36
CA ARG A 163 1.65 -3.50 -11.95
C ARG A 163 1.34 -2.87 -10.60
N PHE A 164 2.21 -3.07 -9.62
CA PHE A 164 2.15 -2.40 -8.32
C PHE A 164 3.28 -1.37 -8.18
N ILE A 165 2.93 -0.12 -7.93
CA ILE A 165 3.88 0.98 -7.71
C ILE A 165 3.86 1.34 -6.22
N GLY A 166 4.77 0.73 -5.45
CA GLY A 166 4.81 0.86 -3.99
C GLY A 166 4.88 2.29 -3.48
N LYS A 167 5.63 3.16 -4.16
CA LYS A 167 5.75 4.59 -3.82
C LYS A 167 4.41 5.33 -3.73
N TYR A 168 3.41 4.87 -4.49
CA TYR A 168 2.10 5.52 -4.58
C TYR A 168 0.96 4.62 -4.11
N THR A 169 1.27 3.42 -3.57
CA THR A 169 0.29 2.38 -3.23
C THR A 169 -0.75 2.19 -4.33
N LYS A 170 -0.28 2.13 -5.58
CA LYS A 170 -1.12 2.19 -6.77
C LYS A 170 -0.99 0.91 -7.60
N PHE A 171 -2.13 0.33 -7.96
CA PHE A 171 -2.23 -0.70 -8.98
C PHE A 171 -2.50 -0.06 -10.36
N THR A 172 -1.86 -0.58 -11.40
CA THR A 172 -2.11 -0.24 -12.81
C THR A 172 -2.08 -1.50 -13.66
N ASP A 173 -2.58 -1.38 -14.88
CA ASP A 173 -2.49 -2.47 -15.86
C ASP A 173 -1.03 -2.87 -16.08
N LEU A 174 -0.81 -4.17 -16.26
CA LEU A 174 0.51 -4.71 -16.53
C LEU A 174 0.73 -4.71 -18.05
N GLU A 175 1.58 -3.81 -18.53
CA GLU A 175 2.07 -3.88 -19.90
C GLU A 175 3.14 -4.98 -20.00
N LEU A 176 2.79 -6.10 -20.63
CA LEU A 176 3.56 -7.35 -20.68
C LEU A 176 4.93 -7.27 -21.38
N ASN A 177 5.39 -6.11 -21.85
CA ASN A 177 6.66 -5.96 -22.58
C ASN A 177 7.50 -4.75 -22.15
N VAL A 178 7.19 -4.12 -21.02
CA VAL A 178 7.97 -2.99 -20.51
C VAL A 178 8.72 -3.44 -19.25
N PRO A 179 10.07 -3.58 -19.32
CA PRO A 179 10.87 -3.86 -18.14
C PRO A 179 10.57 -2.81 -17.07
N TYR A 180 10.22 -3.26 -15.87
CA TYR A 180 10.06 -2.37 -14.74
C TYR A 180 11.41 -1.78 -14.40
N LYS A 181 11.65 -0.56 -14.87
CA LYS A 181 12.72 0.28 -14.34
C LYS A 181 12.10 0.99 -13.14
N PRO A 182 12.43 0.62 -11.89
CA PRO A 182 12.15 1.55 -10.79
C PRO A 182 12.74 2.88 -11.23
N GLN A 183 11.92 3.94 -11.26
CA GLN A 183 12.46 5.27 -11.51
C GLN A 183 13.46 5.53 -10.39
N ASP A 184 14.74 5.45 -10.74
CA ASP A 184 15.82 5.84 -9.87
C ASP A 184 15.45 7.18 -9.27
N VAL A 185 15.60 7.25 -7.95
CA VAL A 185 15.44 8.47 -7.21
C VAL A 185 16.39 9.48 -7.86
N LEU A 186 15.84 10.45 -8.60
CA LEU A 186 16.59 11.59 -9.12
C LEU A 186 16.86 12.55 -7.95
N TYR A 187 17.46 12.03 -6.89
CA TYR A 187 18.02 12.77 -5.76
C TYR A 187 19.27 12.01 -5.30
N GLY A 188 20.40 12.44 -5.88
CA GLY A 188 21.73 12.46 -5.28
C GLY A 188 22.23 11.20 -4.58
N SER A 189 22.78 10.27 -5.35
CA SER A 189 23.79 9.31 -4.86
C SER A 189 24.74 8.89 -5.99
N LYS A 190 25.52 9.85 -6.51
CA LYS A 190 26.80 9.53 -7.16
C LYS A 190 27.91 10.04 -6.25
N PHE A 191 28.26 9.23 -5.24
CA PHE A 191 29.59 9.25 -4.67
C PHE A 191 30.39 8.15 -5.36
N PRO A 192 31.36 8.47 -6.23
CA PRO A 192 32.30 7.47 -6.70
C PRO A 192 33.30 7.21 -5.57
N SER A 193 33.11 6.10 -4.85
CA SER A 193 34.15 5.51 -4.00
C SER A 193 35.23 4.95 -4.92
N GLY A 194 36.39 5.59 -4.93
CA GLY A 194 37.50 5.24 -5.81
C GLY A 194 38.19 3.93 -5.44
N THR A 195 38.59 3.20 -6.48
CA THR A 195 39.80 2.38 -6.56
C THR A 195 40.01 2.02 -8.04
N GLY A 196 41.09 2.52 -8.65
CA GLY A 196 41.43 2.18 -10.04
C GLY A 196 42.16 3.31 -10.78
N SER A 197 43.44 3.41 -10.50
CA SER A 197 44.44 4.22 -11.20
C SER A 197 44.63 3.79 -12.66
N GLN A 198 44.60 4.77 -13.57
CA GLN A 198 45.31 4.92 -14.86
C GLN A 198 44.40 5.65 -15.87
N ASP A 199 44.99 6.50 -16.70
CA ASP A 199 44.39 7.25 -17.82
C ASP A 199 43.71 8.60 -17.53
N PHE A 200 44.52 9.59 -17.14
CA PHE A 200 44.20 10.99 -17.46
C PHE A 200 45.45 11.83 -17.77
N GLU A 201 46.19 11.43 -18.81
CA GLU A 201 47.06 12.33 -19.56
C GLU A 201 46.53 12.44 -21.00
N SER A 202 45.72 13.48 -21.26
CA SER A 202 45.69 14.25 -22.52
C SER A 202 44.40 15.06 -22.63
N GLY A 203 44.53 16.36 -22.89
CA GLY A 203 43.44 17.19 -23.41
C GLY A 203 42.92 18.30 -22.50
N ASN A 204 43.56 19.47 -22.61
CA ASN A 204 43.03 20.82 -22.33
C ASN A 204 41.88 20.96 -21.32
N MET A 205 42.24 21.19 -20.05
CA MET A 205 41.38 21.94 -19.13
C MET A 205 42.21 23.03 -18.45
N ILE A 206 42.00 24.28 -18.89
CA ILE A 206 42.53 25.46 -18.20
C ILE A 206 41.75 25.60 -16.89
N ARG A 207 42.42 25.35 -15.76
CA ARG A 207 41.90 25.66 -14.42
C ARG A 207 42.41 27.03 -13.98
N MET A 208 41.52 28.01 -13.95
CA MET A 208 41.78 29.30 -13.30
C MET A 208 41.56 29.12 -11.79
N GLN A 209 42.57 29.42 -10.97
CA GLN A 209 42.52 29.28 -9.51
C GLN A 209 41.94 30.55 -8.87
N SER A 210 40.92 30.41 -8.04
CA SER A 210 40.31 31.53 -7.29
C SER A 210 41.22 32.03 -6.17
N LYS A 211 41.32 33.36 -6.00
CA LYS A 211 42.10 34.06 -4.95
C LYS A 211 41.49 33.96 -3.53
N ALA A 212 41.09 32.75 -3.12
CA ALA A 212 40.49 32.53 -1.79
C ALA A 212 41.18 31.40 -1.00
N ASN A 213 42.42 31.05 -1.36
CA ASN A 213 43.28 30.15 -0.58
C ASN A 213 44.74 30.60 -0.72
N GLY A 214 45.08 31.71 -0.05
CA GLY A 214 46.44 32.00 0.36
C GLY A 214 46.43 31.96 1.89
N GLY A 215 46.80 30.81 2.47
CA GLY A 215 47.00 30.69 3.89
C GLY A 215 48.41 31.15 4.23
N ASP A 216 48.55 32.42 4.62
CA ASP A 216 49.59 32.82 5.55
C ASP A 216 48.92 32.90 6.93
N LEU A 217 49.09 31.83 7.70
CA LEU A 217 48.78 31.79 9.13
C LEU A 217 49.97 32.41 9.84
N ASP A 218 49.90 33.71 10.19
CA ASP A 218 50.75 34.32 11.23
C ASP A 218 50.32 35.77 11.55
N ASP A 219 49.03 36.01 11.84
CA ASP A 219 48.61 37.25 12.51
C ASP A 219 47.72 36.94 13.73
N PRO A 220 48.11 37.35 14.95
CA PRO A 220 47.29 37.15 16.14
C PRO A 220 46.02 38.01 16.11
N PHE A 221 44.88 37.39 16.44
CA PHE A 221 43.59 38.07 16.55
C PHE A 221 43.65 39.29 17.50
N PRO A 222 43.13 40.47 17.09
CA PRO A 222 43.03 41.62 17.97
C PRO A 222 41.99 41.35 19.09
N GLY A 223 42.36 41.60 20.35
CA GLY A 223 41.50 41.43 21.53
C GLY A 223 41.87 40.27 22.47
N GLY A 224 42.95 39.53 22.20
CA GLY A 224 43.48 38.50 23.10
C GLY A 224 44.14 39.07 24.37
N PRO A 225 44.30 38.26 25.44
CA PRO A 225 44.82 38.73 26.72
C PRO A 225 46.26 39.23 26.56
N GLY A 226 46.48 40.54 26.72
CA GLY A 226 47.74 41.23 26.46
C GLY A 226 47.71 42.30 25.35
N SER A 227 46.58 42.46 24.66
CA SER A 227 46.36 43.55 23.70
C SER A 227 45.73 44.78 24.37
N ASN A 228 46.22 45.98 24.02
CA ASN A 228 45.80 47.26 24.61
C ASN A 228 44.72 47.99 23.77
N GLU A 229 44.03 47.25 22.90
CA GLU A 229 42.98 47.80 22.03
C GLU A 229 41.60 47.24 22.42
N PRO A 230 40.57 48.10 22.54
CA PRO A 230 39.24 47.65 22.90
C PRO A 230 38.57 46.89 21.75
N ALA A 231 37.90 45.79 22.09
CA ALA A 231 37.14 44.99 21.14
C ALA A 231 36.00 45.82 20.50
N PRO A 232 35.79 45.73 19.18
CA PRO A 232 34.66 46.37 18.52
C PRO A 232 33.38 45.65 18.94
N PHE A 233 32.40 46.43 19.40
CA PHE A 233 31.08 46.04 19.90
C PHE A 233 30.43 44.83 19.22
#